data_AF-A0A2N2S795-F1
#
_entry.id   AF-A0A2N2S795-F1
#
_cell.length_a   1.000
_cell.length_b   1.000
_cell.length_c   1.000
_cell.angle_alpha   90.00
_cell.angle_beta   90.00
_cell.angle_gamma   90.00
#
_symmetry.space_group_name_H-M   'P 1'
#
loop_
_entity.id
_entity.type
_entity.pdbx_description
1 polymer ?
#
loop_
_entity_poly.entity_id
_entity_poly.type
_entity_poly.pdbx_seq_one_letter_code
_entity_poly.pdbx_strand_id
1 'polypeptide(L)'
;VVYKVNQFNQQGELGFVSRAPRWAIAHKFPAQEALTIVEDITVQVGRTGAITPVAKLAPVFVGGVTVTSATLHNEDEVRRKDVHIGDTVSVRRAGDVIPEVVNVVLNRRPNNARRFEMPTACPECGSHILKPADESVARCTGGLFCPAQRKQAIIHYASRRAMDIEGLGEKLAEQLVEANLVHTLADIYKLDLNTLSNLERMAIKSAQNLLDALQHTKSTTLARFIYAIGMRNVGEATSKDLAKHFGNLPALMQASVEDLLQVNDVGPIVAESISNFLGEQHNKDVINALLESGITWPETDGKQRAVGNLIGKTFVLTGTLPNLSRDEAKEMIETAGGKVSGSVSKKTDFVIAGSEAGSKLDKAQELDLVILDEAGLLELLA
;
A
#
# COMPACT_ATOMS: atom_id res chain seq x y z
N VAL A 1 -20.33 -13.45 -13.34
CA VAL A 1 -20.83 -12.44 -14.32
C VAL A 1 -20.33 -11.06 -13.94
N VAL A 2 -20.25 -10.09 -14.87
CA VAL A 2 -19.81 -8.71 -14.55
C VAL A 2 -20.96 -7.76 -14.83
N TYR A 3 -21.36 -6.98 -13.81
CA TYR A 3 -22.34 -5.91 -13.97
C TYR A 3 -21.60 -4.60 -14.22
N LYS A 4 -22.07 -3.82 -15.19
CA LYS A 4 -21.49 -2.54 -15.58
C LYS A 4 -22.61 -1.50 -15.75
N VAL A 5 -22.37 -0.27 -15.32
CA VAL A 5 -23.22 0.87 -15.70
C VAL A 5 -23.12 1.05 -17.21
N ASN A 6 -24.25 1.01 -17.91
CA ASN A 6 -24.26 0.97 -19.37
C ASN A 6 -23.95 2.33 -20.03
N GLN A 7 -24.26 3.44 -19.36
CA GLN A 7 -24.05 4.78 -19.91
C GLN A 7 -22.62 5.29 -19.66
N PHE A 8 -21.92 5.71 -20.71
CA PHE A 8 -20.50 6.12 -20.63
C PHE A 8 -20.27 7.43 -19.88
N ASN A 9 -21.18 8.40 -19.97
CA ASN A 9 -21.09 9.64 -19.20
C ASN A 9 -21.08 9.38 -17.68
N GLN A 10 -21.94 8.48 -17.21
CA GLN A 10 -22.00 8.06 -15.81
C GLN A 10 -20.74 7.31 -15.38
N GLN A 11 -20.10 6.54 -16.27
CA GLN A 11 -18.80 5.93 -15.98
C GLN A 11 -17.71 6.99 -15.74
N GLY A 12 -17.71 8.06 -16.55
CA GLY A 12 -16.81 9.20 -16.38
C GLY A 12 -16.98 9.90 -15.04
N GLU A 13 -18.23 10.16 -14.63
CA GLU A 13 -18.55 10.76 -13.33
C GLU A 13 -18.17 9.86 -12.14
N LEU A 14 -18.43 8.55 -12.26
CA LEU A 14 -18.13 7.57 -11.20
C LEU A 14 -16.63 7.36 -11.01
N GLY A 15 -15.86 7.36 -12.11
CA GLY A 15 -14.40 7.24 -12.09
C GLY A 15 -13.88 5.91 -11.56
N PHE A 16 -12.69 5.95 -10.96
CA PHE A 16 -11.92 4.78 -10.54
C PHE A 16 -11.42 4.95 -9.10
N VAL A 17 -11.32 3.82 -8.38
CA VAL A 17 -10.43 3.70 -7.22
C VAL A 17 -9.08 3.15 -7.70
N SER A 18 -8.08 3.13 -6.82
CA SER A 18 -6.69 2.77 -7.15
C SER A 18 -6.51 1.45 -7.93
N ARG A 19 -7.42 0.48 -7.78
CA ARG A 19 -7.31 -0.85 -8.40
C ARG A 19 -8.55 -1.30 -9.20
N ALA A 20 -9.61 -0.50 -9.24
CA ALA A 20 -10.88 -0.93 -9.86
C ALA A 20 -11.76 0.25 -10.29
N PRO A 21 -12.59 0.10 -11.33
CA PRO A 21 -13.64 1.07 -11.67
C PRO A 21 -14.73 1.11 -10.60
N ARG A 22 -15.34 2.28 -10.36
CA ARG A 22 -16.51 2.42 -9.47
C ARG A 22 -17.83 2.02 -10.16
N TRP A 23 -17.82 1.92 -11.49
CA TRP A 23 -18.99 1.67 -12.34
C TRP A 23 -19.15 0.21 -12.79
N ALA A 24 -18.30 -0.71 -12.32
CA ALA A 24 -18.40 -2.13 -12.62
C ALA A 24 -18.06 -3.01 -11.41
N ILE A 25 -18.74 -4.15 -11.30
CA ILE A 25 -18.48 -5.15 -10.26
C ILE A 25 -18.54 -6.57 -10.83
N ALA A 26 -17.57 -7.39 -10.43
CA ALA A 26 -17.56 -8.81 -10.76
C ALA A 26 -18.37 -9.59 -9.72
N HIS A 27 -19.53 -10.11 -10.12
CA HIS A 27 -20.32 -11.04 -9.31
C HIS A 27 -19.77 -12.44 -9.49
N LYS A 28 -19.06 -12.91 -8.45
CA LYS A 28 -18.48 -14.25 -8.38
C LYS A 28 -19.57 -15.27 -8.05
N PHE A 29 -19.49 -16.44 -8.68
CA PHE A 29 -20.34 -17.58 -8.31
C PHE A 29 -19.96 -18.07 -6.90
N PRO A 30 -20.85 -18.80 -6.20
CA PRO A 30 -20.52 -19.42 -4.93
C PRO A 30 -19.21 -20.19 -5.04
N ALA A 31 -18.28 -19.91 -4.12
CA ALA A 31 -16.99 -20.58 -4.11
C ALA A 31 -17.19 -22.07 -3.84
N GLN A 32 -16.47 -22.92 -4.57
CA GLN A 32 -16.44 -24.35 -4.27
C GLN A 32 -15.76 -24.55 -2.91
N GLU A 33 -16.46 -25.24 -2.02
CA GLU A 33 -15.97 -25.67 -0.71
C GLU A 33 -15.70 -27.17 -0.74
N ALA A 34 -14.61 -27.59 -0.10
CA ALA A 34 -14.34 -29.00 0.14
C ALA A 34 -13.91 -29.22 1.59
N LEU A 35 -14.22 -30.41 2.09
CA LEU A 35 -13.82 -30.83 3.43
C LEU A 35 -12.43 -31.46 3.38
N THR A 36 -11.59 -31.12 4.34
CA THR A 36 -10.29 -31.77 4.56
C THR A 36 -9.90 -31.74 6.04
N ILE A 37 -8.79 -32.39 6.39
CA ILE A 37 -8.26 -32.48 7.75
C ILE A 37 -7.15 -31.44 7.93
N VAL A 38 -7.16 -30.74 9.07
CA VAL A 38 -6.02 -29.92 9.52
C VAL A 38 -4.98 -30.85 10.12
N GLU A 39 -3.87 -31.08 9.43
CA GLU A 39 -2.78 -31.94 9.89
C GLU A 39 -1.90 -31.24 10.91
N ASP A 40 -1.67 -29.94 10.72
CA ASP A 40 -0.87 -29.10 11.61
C ASP A 40 -1.24 -27.62 11.45
N ILE A 41 -0.84 -26.78 12.39
CA ILE A 41 -0.93 -25.32 12.25
C ILE A 41 0.46 -24.73 12.53
N THR A 42 1.09 -24.22 11.48
CA THR A 42 2.39 -23.55 11.54
C THR A 42 2.20 -22.04 11.47
N VAL A 43 3.19 -21.25 11.89
CA VAL A 43 3.18 -19.79 11.69
C VAL A 43 4.16 -19.36 10.60
N GLN A 44 3.78 -18.35 9.84
CA GLN A 44 4.65 -17.67 8.89
C GLN A 44 4.98 -16.26 9.38
N VAL A 45 6.24 -15.86 9.23
CA VAL A 45 6.70 -14.51 9.60
C VAL A 45 6.71 -13.64 8.35
N GLY A 46 5.84 -12.63 8.32
CA GLY A 46 5.76 -11.66 7.23
C GLY A 46 6.84 -10.58 7.33
N ARG A 47 6.91 -9.73 6.29
CA ARG A 47 7.86 -8.61 6.17
C ARG A 47 7.93 -7.71 7.41
N THR A 48 6.77 -7.35 7.95
CA THR A 48 6.66 -6.43 9.12
C THR A 48 6.60 -7.19 10.45
N GLY A 49 7.12 -8.41 10.47
CA GLY A 49 7.11 -9.30 11.62
C GLY A 49 5.76 -9.97 11.89
N ALA A 50 4.71 -9.70 11.12
CA ALA A 50 3.39 -10.31 11.29
C ALA A 50 3.48 -11.84 11.36
N ILE A 51 2.94 -12.42 12.43
CA ILE A 51 2.91 -13.86 12.67
C ILE A 51 1.54 -14.38 12.22
N THR A 52 1.51 -15.02 11.06
CA THR A 52 0.27 -15.50 10.43
C THR A 52 0.14 -17.01 10.63
N PRO A 53 -0.89 -17.50 11.33
CA PRO A 53 -1.15 -18.93 11.44
C PRO A 53 -1.66 -19.47 10.09
N VAL A 54 -1.11 -20.61 9.68
CA VAL A 54 -1.41 -21.29 8.43
C VAL A 54 -1.70 -22.76 8.73
N ALA A 55 -2.90 -23.21 8.37
CA ALA A 55 -3.27 -24.61 8.46
C ALA A 55 -2.52 -25.39 7.38
N LYS A 56 -1.82 -26.46 7.79
CA LYS A 56 -1.37 -27.54 6.91
C LYS A 56 -2.51 -28.53 6.79
N LEU A 57 -2.88 -28.83 5.56
CA LEU A 57 -4.09 -29.59 5.24
C LEU A 57 -3.71 -30.88 4.54
N ALA A 58 -4.46 -31.95 4.85
CA ALA A 58 -4.47 -33.12 3.99
C ALA A 58 -4.83 -32.67 2.55
N PRO A 59 -4.12 -33.11 1.51
CA PRO A 59 -4.32 -32.63 0.15
C PRO A 59 -5.77 -32.74 -0.29
N VAL A 60 -6.37 -31.63 -0.72
CA VAL A 60 -7.78 -31.57 -1.15
C VAL A 60 -7.93 -30.78 -2.43
N PHE A 61 -8.77 -31.26 -3.36
CA PHE A 61 -9.01 -30.59 -4.62
C PHE A 61 -10.16 -29.57 -4.48
N VAL A 62 -9.87 -28.29 -4.71
CA VAL A 62 -10.83 -27.18 -4.55
C VAL A 62 -10.65 -26.18 -5.68
N GLY A 63 -11.71 -25.91 -6.45
CA GLY A 63 -11.68 -24.87 -7.48
C GLY A 63 -10.54 -25.06 -8.50
N GLY A 64 -10.33 -26.29 -8.97
CA GLY A 64 -9.39 -26.63 -10.04
C GLY A 64 -7.94 -26.88 -9.61
N VAL A 65 -7.60 -26.77 -8.32
CA VAL A 65 -6.24 -26.98 -7.82
C VAL A 65 -6.24 -27.83 -6.54
N THR A 66 -5.14 -28.55 -6.31
CA THR A 66 -4.90 -29.22 -5.03
C THR A 66 -4.37 -28.22 -4.01
N VAL A 67 -5.07 -28.09 -2.89
CA VAL A 67 -4.74 -27.24 -1.76
C VAL A 67 -4.14 -28.11 -0.65
N THR A 68 -2.97 -27.70 -0.14
CA THR A 68 -2.29 -28.32 1.01
C THR A 68 -2.08 -27.36 2.18
N SER A 69 -2.44 -26.08 1.98
CA SER A 69 -2.37 -25.07 3.02
C SER A 69 -3.48 -24.04 2.86
N ALA A 70 -3.95 -23.51 3.98
CA ALA A 70 -4.95 -22.45 4.01
C ALA A 70 -4.64 -21.43 5.11
N THR A 71 -4.88 -20.15 4.83
CA THR A 71 -4.70 -19.10 5.84
C THR A 71 -5.75 -19.22 6.95
N LEU A 72 -5.32 -18.98 8.19
CA LEU A 72 -6.20 -18.77 9.35
C LEU A 72 -6.27 -17.29 9.77
N HIS A 73 -5.69 -16.39 8.97
CA HIS A 73 -5.64 -14.93 9.15
C HIS A 73 -4.84 -14.44 10.35
N ASN A 74 -5.27 -14.74 11.58
CA ASN A 74 -4.62 -14.33 12.82
C ASN A 74 -5.08 -15.21 14.00
N GLU A 75 -4.48 -15.03 15.17
CA GLU A 75 -4.80 -15.84 16.36
C GLU A 75 -6.29 -15.74 16.76
N ASP A 76 -6.87 -14.54 16.66
CA ASP A 76 -8.26 -14.30 17.05
C ASP A 76 -9.22 -15.04 16.13
N GLU A 77 -8.94 -15.10 14.83
CA GLU A 77 -9.71 -15.88 13.86
C GLU A 77 -9.60 -17.39 14.09
N VAL A 78 -8.42 -17.90 14.47
CA VAL A 78 -8.25 -19.31 14.87
C VAL A 78 -9.16 -19.62 16.06
N ARG A 79 -9.14 -18.76 17.09
CA ARG A 79 -9.96 -18.91 18.30
C ARG A 79 -11.45 -18.76 18.01
N ARG A 80 -11.84 -17.76 17.20
CA ARG A 80 -13.24 -17.49 16.84
C ARG A 80 -13.86 -18.63 16.03
N LYS A 81 -13.10 -19.23 15.13
CA LYS A 81 -13.52 -20.41 14.34
C LYS A 81 -13.34 -21.73 15.10
N ASP A 82 -12.73 -21.69 16.28
CA ASP A 82 -12.43 -22.83 17.13
C ASP A 82 -11.62 -23.93 16.42
N VAL A 83 -10.66 -23.56 15.57
CA VAL A 83 -9.90 -24.53 14.76
C VAL A 83 -8.85 -25.25 15.61
N HIS A 84 -8.90 -26.58 15.61
CA HIS A 84 -7.91 -27.45 16.26
C HIS A 84 -7.11 -28.24 15.23
N ILE A 85 -5.88 -28.61 15.59
CA ILE A 85 -5.09 -29.58 14.84
C ILE A 85 -5.79 -30.95 14.95
N GLY A 86 -6.07 -31.58 13.82
CA GLY A 86 -6.85 -32.80 13.67
C GLY A 86 -8.31 -32.57 13.27
N ASP A 87 -8.80 -31.33 13.26
CA ASP A 87 -10.19 -31.05 12.87
C ASP A 87 -10.45 -31.33 11.38
N THR A 88 -11.68 -31.75 11.08
CA THR A 88 -12.23 -31.65 9.72
C THR A 88 -12.75 -30.23 9.50
N VAL A 89 -12.29 -29.57 8.45
CA VAL A 89 -12.62 -28.17 8.11
C VAL A 89 -13.17 -28.05 6.70
N SER A 90 -14.06 -27.07 6.48
CA SER A 90 -14.42 -26.62 5.14
C SER A 90 -13.41 -25.58 4.64
N VAL A 91 -12.88 -25.80 3.44
CA VAL A 91 -11.88 -24.92 2.81
C VAL A 91 -12.42 -24.45 1.47
N ARG A 92 -12.21 -23.17 1.17
CA ARG A 92 -12.51 -22.57 -0.13
C ARG A 92 -11.36 -21.71 -0.62
N ARG A 93 -11.38 -21.38 -1.92
CA ARG A 93 -10.47 -20.40 -2.51
C ARG A 93 -11.14 -19.03 -2.52
N ALA A 94 -10.73 -18.16 -1.59
CA ALA A 94 -11.18 -16.77 -1.54
C ALA A 94 -10.80 -16.07 -2.86
N GLY A 95 -11.83 -15.62 -3.56
CA GLY A 95 -11.69 -14.96 -4.84
C GLY A 95 -10.99 -15.77 -5.93
N ASP A 96 -11.07 -17.11 -5.86
CA ASP A 96 -10.42 -18.08 -6.76
C ASP A 96 -8.88 -18.07 -6.73
N VAL A 97 -8.28 -17.51 -5.67
CA VAL A 97 -6.81 -17.42 -5.54
C VAL A 97 -6.32 -18.04 -4.23
N ILE A 98 -6.71 -17.47 -3.08
CA ILE A 98 -6.09 -17.78 -1.78
C ILE A 98 -6.96 -18.77 -1.00
N PRO A 99 -6.47 -19.96 -0.66
CA PRO A 99 -7.22 -20.89 0.17
C PRO A 99 -7.38 -20.39 1.61
N GLU A 100 -8.60 -20.45 2.15
CA GLU A 100 -8.91 -20.12 3.54
C GLU A 100 -9.81 -21.17 4.19
N VAL A 101 -9.66 -21.35 5.50
CA VAL A 101 -10.58 -22.17 6.30
C VAL A 101 -11.86 -21.37 6.57
N VAL A 102 -13.01 -21.92 6.18
CA VAL A 102 -14.32 -21.28 6.36
C VAL A 102 -14.86 -21.54 7.76
N ASN A 103 -15.00 -22.82 8.12
CA ASN A 103 -15.50 -23.29 9.41
C ASN A 103 -14.99 -24.70 9.75
N VAL A 104 -15.17 -25.08 11.00
CA VAL A 104 -14.90 -26.44 11.50
C VAL A 104 -16.19 -27.27 11.44
N VAL A 105 -16.06 -28.53 11.04
CA VAL A 105 -17.14 -29.52 11.08
C VAL A 105 -17.14 -30.20 12.45
N LEU A 106 -17.72 -29.51 13.45
CA LEU A 106 -17.61 -29.87 14.88
C LEU A 106 -18.07 -31.30 15.20
N ASN A 107 -19.09 -31.82 14.51
CA ASN A 107 -19.58 -33.18 14.70
C ASN A 107 -18.61 -34.28 14.21
N ARG A 108 -17.50 -33.90 13.56
CA ARG A 108 -16.41 -34.79 13.14
C ARG A 108 -15.11 -34.53 13.90
N ARG A 109 -15.12 -33.71 14.95
CA ARG A 109 -13.92 -33.46 15.75
C ARG A 109 -13.47 -34.75 16.44
N PRO A 110 -12.22 -35.19 16.23
CA PRO A 110 -11.70 -36.35 16.95
C PRO A 110 -11.35 -35.98 18.40
N ASN A 111 -11.40 -36.96 19.30
CA ASN A 111 -11.13 -36.74 20.74
C ASN A 111 -9.69 -36.28 21.03
N ASN A 112 -8.75 -36.53 20.12
CA ASN A 112 -7.36 -36.13 20.23
C ASN A 112 -7.04 -34.80 19.50
N ALA A 113 -8.06 -34.03 19.09
CA ALA A 113 -7.86 -32.72 18.49
C ALA A 113 -7.14 -31.77 19.46
N ARG A 114 -6.10 -31.08 19.00
CA ARG A 114 -5.25 -30.21 19.84
C ARG A 114 -5.49 -28.75 19.51
N ARG A 115 -5.66 -27.93 20.54
CA ARG A 115 -5.80 -26.49 20.37
C ARG A 115 -4.48 -25.88 19.88
N PHE A 116 -4.56 -24.95 18.94
CA PHE A 116 -3.41 -24.15 18.55
C PHE A 116 -3.14 -23.05 19.57
N GLU A 117 -1.89 -22.92 19.97
CA GLU A 117 -1.39 -21.81 20.77
C GLU A 117 -0.36 -21.03 19.96
N MET A 118 -0.52 -19.71 19.92
CA MET A 118 0.44 -18.85 19.23
C MET A 118 1.80 -18.94 19.94
N PRO A 119 2.91 -19.20 19.23
CA PRO A 119 4.22 -19.23 19.85
C PRO A 119 4.57 -17.86 20.44
N THR A 120 5.26 -17.87 21.58
CA THR A 120 5.76 -16.67 22.27
C THR A 120 7.14 -16.23 21.80
N ALA A 121 7.84 -17.10 21.05
CA ALA A 121 9.11 -16.84 20.41
C ALA A 121 9.02 -17.12 18.90
N CYS A 122 9.64 -16.26 18.10
CA CYS A 122 9.68 -16.35 16.65
C CYS A 122 10.40 -17.63 16.22
N PRO A 123 9.79 -18.50 15.39
CA PRO A 123 10.45 -19.73 14.96
C PRO A 123 11.65 -19.49 14.04
N GLU A 124 11.78 -18.29 13.47
CA GLU A 124 12.83 -17.93 12.51
C GLU A 124 14.05 -17.28 13.18
N CYS A 125 13.89 -16.64 14.35
CA CYS A 125 15.01 -15.92 15.01
C CYS A 125 15.01 -15.99 16.54
N GLY A 126 14.06 -16.67 17.16
CA GLY A 126 13.93 -16.79 18.62
C GLY A 126 13.49 -15.52 19.35
N SER A 127 13.39 -14.37 18.67
CA SER A 127 12.92 -13.11 19.27
C SER A 127 11.49 -13.22 19.79
N HIS A 128 11.13 -12.39 20.77
CA HIS A 128 9.79 -12.41 21.34
C HIS A 128 8.71 -12.09 20.30
N ILE A 129 7.56 -12.74 20.42
CA ILE A 129 6.35 -12.40 19.68
C ILE A 129 5.45 -11.58 20.60
N LEU A 130 5.13 -10.37 20.17
CA LEU A 130 4.27 -9.44 20.91
C LEU A 130 3.01 -9.13 20.11
N LYS A 131 1.86 -9.18 20.77
CA LYS A 131 0.58 -8.71 20.24
C LYS A 131 0.13 -7.49 21.05
N PRO A 132 0.20 -6.27 20.47
CA PRO A 132 -0.36 -5.08 21.11
C PRO A 132 -1.86 -5.25 21.39
N ALA A 133 -2.36 -4.63 22.46
CA ALA A 133 -3.76 -4.80 22.89
C ALA A 133 -4.78 -4.27 21.88
N ASP A 134 -4.38 -3.30 21.06
CA ASP A 134 -5.15 -2.64 20.02
C ASP A 134 -5.00 -3.29 18.63
N GLU A 135 -4.21 -4.37 18.51
CA GLU A 135 -3.96 -5.08 17.26
C GLU A 135 -4.42 -6.54 17.30
N SER A 136 -4.98 -7.03 16.19
CA SER A 136 -5.33 -8.46 16.03
C SER A 136 -4.13 -9.33 15.62
N VAL A 137 -3.03 -8.72 15.18
CA VAL A 137 -1.87 -9.41 14.60
C VAL A 137 -0.71 -9.41 15.60
N ALA A 138 -0.27 -10.60 15.99
CA ALA A 138 0.96 -10.79 16.75
C ALA A 138 2.19 -10.59 15.84
N ARG A 139 3.30 -10.07 16.38
CA ARG A 139 4.48 -9.69 15.60
C ARG A 139 5.79 -10.13 16.25
N CYS A 140 6.72 -10.61 15.43
CA CYS A 140 8.12 -10.79 15.81
C CYS A 140 8.79 -9.42 16.03
N THR A 141 9.37 -9.22 17.21
CA THR A 141 10.11 -8.01 17.57
C THR A 141 11.53 -7.97 17.02
N GLY A 142 11.98 -9.05 16.36
CA GLY A 142 13.35 -9.18 15.86
C GLY A 142 13.73 -8.23 14.72
N GLY A 143 12.78 -7.51 14.10
CA GLY A 143 13.05 -6.52 13.06
C GLY A 143 14.07 -6.99 12.02
N LEU A 144 15.13 -6.19 11.80
CA LEU A 144 16.22 -6.49 10.87
C LEU A 144 17.11 -7.69 11.27
N PHE A 145 17.08 -8.12 12.54
CA PHE A 145 17.78 -9.33 12.96
C PHE A 145 17.06 -10.60 12.48
N CYS A 146 15.74 -10.53 12.28
CA CYS A 146 14.96 -11.68 11.84
C CYS A 146 15.22 -12.00 10.35
N PRO A 147 15.73 -13.21 10.01
CA PRO A 147 16.05 -13.55 8.62
C PRO A 147 14.80 -13.59 7.74
N ALA A 148 13.66 -14.02 8.27
CA ALA A 148 12.40 -13.99 7.54
C ALA A 148 11.93 -12.56 7.21
N GLN A 149 12.08 -11.61 8.14
CA GLN A 149 11.76 -10.20 7.87
C GLN A 149 12.71 -9.62 6.83
N ARG A 150 14.02 -9.88 6.92
CA ARG A 150 15.00 -9.47 5.90
C ARG A 150 14.67 -10.04 4.51
N LYS A 151 14.43 -11.35 4.42
CA LYS A 151 14.06 -12.03 3.17
C LYS A 151 12.84 -11.37 2.54
N GLN A 152 11.78 -11.18 3.32
CA GLN A 152 10.55 -10.56 2.83
C GLN A 152 10.71 -9.07 2.52
N ALA A 153 11.60 -8.35 3.20
CA ALA A 153 11.94 -6.96 2.89
C ALA A 153 12.65 -6.86 1.54
N ILE A 154 13.63 -7.73 1.27
CA ILE A 154 14.33 -7.81 -0.02
C ILE A 154 13.36 -8.13 -1.16
N ILE A 155 12.49 -9.14 -0.98
CA ILE A 155 11.49 -9.52 -2.00
C ILE A 155 10.54 -8.36 -2.29
N HIS A 156 10.08 -7.67 -1.25
CA HIS A 156 9.22 -6.51 -1.41
C HIS A 156 9.93 -5.36 -2.13
N TYR A 157 11.16 -5.05 -1.72
CA TYR A 157 11.99 -4.00 -2.32
C TYR A 157 12.22 -4.27 -3.82
N ALA A 158 12.51 -5.53 -4.18
CA ALA A 158 12.71 -5.97 -5.56
C ALA A 158 11.42 -6.02 -6.39
N SER A 159 10.24 -6.01 -5.76
CA SER A 159 8.98 -6.24 -6.46
C SER A 159 8.68 -5.19 -7.53
N ARG A 160 7.88 -5.57 -8.53
CA ARG A 160 7.54 -4.73 -9.70
C ARG A 160 7.01 -3.34 -9.38
N ARG A 161 6.30 -3.19 -8.26
CA ARG A 161 5.71 -1.90 -7.83
C ARG A 161 6.65 -1.08 -6.95
N ALA A 162 7.72 -1.69 -6.44
CA ALA A 162 8.76 -1.08 -5.64
C ALA A 162 9.94 -0.67 -6.52
N MET A 163 11.09 -1.32 -6.45
CA MET A 163 12.24 -0.98 -7.29
C MET A 163 12.24 -1.72 -8.63
N ASP A 164 11.48 -2.82 -8.78
CA ASP A 164 11.42 -3.64 -10.00
C ASP A 164 12.79 -4.18 -10.43
N ILE A 165 13.42 -4.88 -9.49
CA ILE A 165 14.73 -5.50 -9.71
C ILE A 165 14.49 -6.89 -10.29
N GLU A 166 14.53 -6.97 -11.62
CA GLU A 166 14.42 -8.25 -12.32
C GLU A 166 15.56 -9.20 -11.91
N GLY A 167 15.23 -10.48 -11.73
CA GLY A 167 16.17 -11.51 -11.29
C GLY A 167 16.32 -11.65 -9.77
N LEU A 168 15.91 -10.66 -8.96
CA LEU A 168 15.91 -10.74 -7.50
C LEU A 168 14.61 -11.32 -6.95
N GLY A 169 14.40 -12.62 -7.19
CA GLY A 169 13.24 -13.37 -6.72
C GLY A 169 13.40 -13.99 -5.32
N GLU A 170 12.36 -14.69 -4.86
CA GLU A 170 12.30 -15.31 -3.52
C GLU A 170 13.48 -16.23 -3.22
N LYS A 171 13.86 -17.09 -4.18
CA LYS A 171 14.98 -18.04 -3.99
C LYS A 171 16.33 -17.36 -3.86
N LEU A 172 16.56 -16.30 -4.63
CA LEU A 172 17.82 -15.56 -4.53
C LEU A 172 17.87 -14.73 -3.24
N ALA A 173 16.75 -14.09 -2.85
CA ALA A 173 16.66 -13.38 -1.58
C ALA A 173 16.91 -14.32 -0.38
N GLU A 174 16.40 -15.55 -0.44
CA GLU A 174 16.67 -16.61 0.54
C GLU A 174 18.16 -16.93 0.62
N GLN A 175 18.80 -17.23 -0.52
CA GLN A 175 20.24 -17.52 -0.58
C GLN A 175 21.11 -16.37 -0.05
N LEU A 176 20.80 -15.12 -0.40
CA LEU A 176 21.55 -13.95 0.04
C LEU A 176 21.49 -13.75 1.56
N VAL A 177 20.33 -14.02 2.17
CA VAL A 177 20.14 -13.91 3.62
C VAL A 177 20.79 -15.09 4.35
N GLU A 178 20.62 -16.32 3.85
CA GLU A 178 21.21 -17.53 4.44
C GLU A 178 22.74 -17.52 4.39
N ALA A 179 23.32 -17.05 3.29
CA ALA A 179 24.76 -16.87 3.13
C ALA A 179 25.31 -15.66 3.89
N ASN A 180 24.46 -14.90 4.62
CA ASN A 180 24.84 -13.67 5.33
C ASN A 180 25.52 -12.62 4.43
N LEU A 181 25.14 -12.56 3.15
CA LEU A 181 25.68 -11.59 2.19
C LEU A 181 24.94 -10.25 2.22
N VAL A 182 23.68 -10.26 2.66
CA VAL A 182 22.81 -9.07 2.71
C VAL A 182 22.19 -8.95 4.10
N HIS A 183 22.41 -7.82 4.77
CA HIS A 183 21.85 -7.53 6.09
C HIS A 183 20.83 -6.39 6.04
N THR A 184 21.06 -5.44 5.14
CA THR A 184 20.20 -4.30 4.88
C THR A 184 19.88 -4.22 3.39
N LEU A 185 18.86 -3.43 3.03
CA LEU A 185 18.51 -3.21 1.62
C LEU A 185 19.66 -2.59 0.81
N ALA A 186 20.49 -1.76 1.44
CA ALA A 186 21.63 -1.12 0.79
C ALA A 186 22.72 -2.11 0.38
N ASP A 187 22.86 -3.24 1.08
CA ASP A 187 23.92 -4.22 0.80
C ASP A 187 23.73 -4.92 -0.55
N ILE A 188 22.50 -4.95 -1.08
CA ILE A 188 22.21 -5.50 -2.41
C ILE A 188 23.01 -4.75 -3.50
N TYR A 189 23.22 -3.44 -3.33
CA TYR A 189 23.98 -2.63 -4.27
C TYR A 189 25.51 -2.75 -4.12
N LYS A 190 25.98 -3.50 -3.10
CA LYS A 190 27.40 -3.80 -2.87
C LYS A 190 27.80 -5.18 -3.39
N LEU A 191 26.85 -5.97 -3.89
CA LEU A 191 27.11 -7.29 -4.44
C LEU A 191 27.97 -7.20 -5.71
N ASP A 192 28.90 -8.13 -5.87
CA ASP A 192 29.76 -8.24 -7.04
C ASP A 192 29.53 -9.53 -7.82
N LEU A 193 30.10 -9.58 -9.04
CA LEU A 193 29.92 -10.68 -9.98
C LEU A 193 30.41 -12.01 -9.40
N ASN A 194 31.56 -11.99 -8.70
CA ASN A 194 32.17 -13.19 -8.14
C ASN A 194 31.29 -13.78 -7.05
N THR A 195 30.85 -12.94 -6.11
CA THR A 195 29.96 -13.30 -5.01
C THR A 195 28.67 -13.92 -5.53
N LEU A 196 28.03 -13.26 -6.50
CA LEU A 196 26.78 -13.75 -7.09
C LEU A 196 26.97 -15.05 -7.88
N SER A 197 28.04 -15.17 -8.65
CA SER A 197 28.31 -16.36 -9.48
C SER A 197 28.64 -17.63 -8.69
N ASN A 198 28.96 -17.49 -7.40
CA ASN A 198 29.21 -18.61 -6.50
C ASN A 198 27.93 -19.14 -5.83
N LEU A 199 26.79 -18.48 -6.02
CA LEU A 199 25.51 -18.95 -5.49
C LEU A 199 24.94 -20.08 -6.35
N GLU A 200 24.19 -20.99 -5.71
CA GLU A 200 23.58 -22.11 -6.40
C GLU A 200 22.61 -21.61 -7.48
N ARG A 201 22.75 -22.12 -8.71
CA ARG A 201 21.98 -21.74 -9.90
C ARG A 201 22.20 -20.30 -10.38
N MET A 202 23.26 -19.63 -9.94
CA MET A 202 23.68 -18.33 -10.45
C MET A 202 24.93 -18.47 -11.32
N ALA A 203 24.74 -18.54 -12.65
CA ALA A 203 25.87 -18.47 -13.58
C ALA A 203 26.34 -17.02 -13.76
N ILE A 204 27.55 -16.84 -14.32
CA ILE A 204 28.12 -15.51 -14.62
C ILE A 204 27.12 -14.61 -15.36
N LYS A 205 26.40 -15.16 -16.34
CA LYS A 205 25.41 -14.39 -17.12
C LYS A 205 24.22 -13.92 -16.27
N SER A 206 23.65 -14.77 -15.41
CA SER A 206 22.53 -14.38 -14.55
C SER A 206 22.97 -13.40 -13.47
N ALA A 207 24.18 -13.56 -12.94
CA ALA A 207 24.79 -12.63 -12.01
C ALA A 207 24.98 -11.24 -12.66
N GLN A 208 25.51 -11.17 -13.89
CA GLN A 208 25.65 -9.90 -14.61
C GLN A 208 24.30 -9.25 -14.89
N ASN A 209 23.30 -10.02 -15.34
CA ASN A 209 21.94 -9.50 -15.58
C ASN A 209 21.35 -8.85 -14.31
N LEU A 210 21.59 -9.44 -13.13
CA LEU A 210 21.15 -8.87 -11.87
C LEU A 210 21.90 -7.57 -11.53
N LEU A 211 23.22 -7.52 -11.72
CA LEU A 211 24.00 -6.31 -11.51
C LEU A 211 23.53 -5.18 -12.43
N ASP A 212 23.23 -5.50 -13.69
CA ASP A 212 22.70 -4.55 -14.66
C ASP A 212 21.31 -4.04 -14.23
N ALA A 213 20.44 -4.94 -13.76
CA ALA A 213 19.13 -4.56 -13.20
C ALA A 213 19.27 -3.67 -11.95
N LEU A 214 20.22 -3.95 -11.07
CA LEU A 214 20.50 -3.12 -9.90
C LEU A 214 20.99 -1.72 -10.29
N GLN A 215 21.83 -1.60 -11.32
CA GLN A 215 22.26 -0.28 -11.81
C GLN A 215 21.10 0.49 -12.46
N HIS A 216 20.29 -0.18 -13.28
CA HIS A 216 19.15 0.44 -13.95
C HIS A 216 18.11 0.98 -12.95
N THR A 217 17.83 0.23 -11.89
CA THR A 217 16.82 0.58 -10.88
C THR A 217 17.24 1.71 -9.93
N LYS A 218 18.50 2.18 -9.99
CA LYS A 218 18.92 3.37 -9.25
C LYS A 218 18.17 4.63 -9.69
N SER A 219 17.79 4.72 -10.96
CA SER A 219 16.89 5.79 -11.42
C SER A 219 15.44 5.33 -11.23
N THR A 220 14.70 6.00 -10.34
CA THR A 220 13.34 5.61 -9.95
C THR A 220 12.45 6.84 -9.73
N THR A 221 11.33 6.68 -9.01
CA THR A 221 10.46 7.76 -8.55
C THR A 221 10.40 7.76 -7.02
N LEU A 222 10.20 8.93 -6.41
CA LEU A 222 10.06 9.06 -4.95
C LEU A 222 8.95 8.14 -4.40
N ALA A 223 7.80 8.06 -5.09
CA ALA A 223 6.69 7.19 -4.68
C ALA A 223 7.08 5.70 -4.64
N ARG A 224 7.87 5.24 -5.62
CA ARG A 224 8.37 3.86 -5.66
C ARG A 224 9.39 3.60 -4.55
N PHE A 225 10.29 4.55 -4.29
CA PHE A 225 11.27 4.46 -3.22
C PHE A 225 10.58 4.40 -1.83
N ILE A 226 9.64 5.31 -1.54
CA ILE A 226 8.84 5.31 -0.31
C ILE A 226 8.12 3.98 -0.11
N TYR A 227 7.53 3.44 -1.19
CA TYR A 227 6.90 2.14 -1.15
C TYR A 227 7.91 1.03 -0.88
N ALA A 228 9.09 1.07 -1.51
CA ALA A 228 10.12 0.04 -1.47
C ALA A 228 10.76 -0.13 -0.08
N ILE A 229 11.01 0.96 0.65
CA ILE A 229 11.57 0.91 2.01
C ILE A 229 10.64 0.23 3.02
N GLY A 230 9.37 0.00 2.67
CA GLY A 230 8.51 -0.96 3.35
C GLY A 230 7.94 -0.49 4.68
N MET A 231 7.76 0.83 4.86
CA MET A 231 7.14 1.43 6.03
C MET A 231 5.79 0.78 6.36
N ARG A 232 5.54 0.59 7.65
CA ARG A 232 4.30 -0.04 8.13
C ARG A 232 3.10 0.83 7.75
N ASN A 233 2.01 0.19 7.30
CA ASN A 233 0.77 0.84 6.86
C ASN A 233 0.88 1.77 5.64
N VAL A 234 2.09 1.93 5.07
CA VAL A 234 2.31 2.72 3.86
C VAL A 234 2.22 1.81 2.64
N GLY A 235 1.07 1.85 1.97
CA GLY A 235 0.83 1.15 0.72
C GLY A 235 1.26 1.95 -0.51
N GLU A 236 1.05 1.38 -1.70
CA GLU A 236 1.38 2.03 -2.97
C GLU A 236 0.65 3.38 -3.16
N ALA A 237 -0.64 3.44 -2.81
CA ALA A 237 -1.44 4.67 -2.92
C ALA A 237 -0.90 5.75 -1.98
N THR A 238 -0.77 5.41 -0.69
CA THR A 238 -0.19 6.29 0.33
C THR A 238 1.20 6.78 -0.06
N SER A 239 2.04 5.93 -0.66
CA SER A 239 3.38 6.32 -1.11
C SER A 239 3.33 7.37 -2.22
N LYS A 240 2.35 7.27 -3.13
CA LYS A 240 2.13 8.28 -4.18
C LYS A 240 1.62 9.60 -3.58
N ASP A 241 0.71 9.53 -2.61
CA ASP A 241 0.18 10.72 -1.95
C ASP A 241 1.26 11.43 -1.11
N LEU A 242 2.10 10.68 -0.40
CA LEU A 242 3.27 11.21 0.31
C LEU A 242 4.26 11.86 -0.66
N ALA A 243 4.64 11.17 -1.73
CA ALA A 243 5.55 11.71 -2.73
C ALA A 243 5.00 12.99 -3.38
N LYS A 244 3.69 13.01 -3.70
CA LYS A 244 3.04 14.20 -4.26
C LYS A 244 2.97 15.34 -3.24
N HIS A 245 2.70 15.04 -1.97
CA HIS A 245 2.59 16.05 -0.93
C HIS A 245 3.93 16.69 -0.58
N PHE A 246 4.95 15.89 -0.31
CA PHE A 246 6.26 16.40 0.14
C PHE A 246 7.23 16.75 -0.99
N GLY A 247 7.07 16.12 -2.16
CA GLY A 247 7.86 16.40 -3.37
C GLY A 247 9.30 15.89 -3.38
N ASN A 248 9.95 15.85 -2.21
CA ASN A 248 11.30 15.33 -1.99
C ASN A 248 11.36 14.52 -0.68
N LEU A 249 12.39 13.68 -0.57
CA LEU A 249 12.58 12.80 0.58
C LEU A 249 12.97 13.56 1.87
N PRO A 250 13.87 14.56 1.84
CA PRO A 250 14.20 15.34 3.04
C PRO A 250 12.98 15.98 3.72
N ALA A 251 12.03 16.53 2.95
CA ALA A 251 10.79 17.10 3.48
C ALA A 251 9.94 16.05 4.19
N LEU A 252 9.82 14.84 3.62
CA LEU A 252 9.13 13.73 4.29
C LEU A 252 9.85 13.29 5.57
N MET A 253 11.19 13.21 5.56
CA MET A 253 11.99 12.81 6.72
C MET A 253 11.92 13.79 7.90
N GLN A 254 11.60 15.06 7.62
CA GLN A 254 11.46 16.12 8.63
C GLN A 254 10.00 16.40 9.01
N ALA A 255 9.04 15.71 8.38
CA ALA A 255 7.62 15.95 8.59
C ALA A 255 7.17 15.64 10.03
N SER A 256 6.38 16.54 10.60
CA SER A 256 5.69 16.29 11.87
C SER A 256 4.50 15.34 11.66
N VAL A 257 3.95 14.79 12.76
CA VAL A 257 2.71 14.00 12.70
C VAL A 257 1.57 14.85 12.14
N GLU A 258 1.54 16.14 12.48
CA GLU A 258 0.55 17.10 12.00
C GLU A 258 0.65 17.33 10.48
N ASP A 259 1.86 17.39 9.92
CA ASP A 259 2.08 17.50 8.48
C ASP A 259 1.64 16.21 7.77
N LEU A 260 1.98 15.04 8.33
CA LEU A 260 1.58 13.74 7.77
C LEU A 260 0.06 13.59 7.70
N LEU A 261 -0.68 14.10 8.69
CA LEU A 261 -2.14 14.11 8.71
C LEU A 261 -2.78 14.99 7.61
N GLN A 262 -2.02 15.89 6.98
CA GLN A 262 -2.50 16.67 5.83
C GLN A 262 -2.44 15.89 4.50
N VAL A 263 -1.81 14.72 4.49
CA VAL A 263 -1.70 13.89 3.30
C VAL A 263 -2.99 13.09 3.12
N ASN A 264 -3.47 13.03 1.88
CA ASN A 264 -4.64 12.23 1.53
C ASN A 264 -4.44 10.77 1.95
N ASP A 265 -5.50 10.15 2.49
CA ASP A 265 -5.50 8.76 2.97
C ASP A 265 -4.49 8.45 4.09
N VAL A 266 -3.92 9.47 4.76
CA VAL A 266 -3.07 9.31 5.95
C VAL A 266 -3.87 9.66 7.21
N GLY A 267 -4.25 8.63 7.98
CA GLY A 267 -4.85 8.78 9.30
C GLY A 267 -3.82 8.69 10.44
N PRO A 268 -4.23 8.87 11.71
CA PRO A 268 -3.32 8.89 12.87
C PRO A 268 -2.41 7.66 12.98
N ILE A 269 -2.95 6.46 12.75
CA ILE A 269 -2.18 5.20 12.79
C ILE A 269 -1.06 5.18 11.74
N VAL A 270 -1.35 5.69 10.53
CA VAL A 270 -0.38 5.74 9.43
C VAL A 270 0.67 6.81 9.71
N ALA A 271 0.26 8.00 10.15
CA ALA A 271 1.15 9.09 10.51
C ALA A 271 2.13 8.68 11.62
N GLU A 272 1.63 8.05 12.68
CA GLU A 272 2.46 7.52 13.77
C GLU A 272 3.40 6.41 13.27
N SER A 273 2.93 5.50 12.40
CA SER A 273 3.78 4.46 11.81
C SER A 273 4.93 5.03 10.99
N ILE A 274 4.67 6.10 10.22
CA ILE A 274 5.69 6.81 9.43
C ILE A 274 6.66 7.54 10.36
N SER A 275 6.14 8.30 11.33
CA SER A 275 6.95 9.08 12.27
C SER A 275 7.88 8.18 13.09
N ASN A 276 7.36 7.05 13.61
CA ASN A 276 8.16 6.07 14.32
C ASN A 276 9.25 5.47 13.41
N PHE A 277 8.90 5.06 12.19
CA PHE A 277 9.88 4.51 11.26
C PHE A 277 11.00 5.51 10.91
N LEU A 278 10.64 6.75 10.60
CA LEU A 278 11.59 7.80 10.24
C LEU A 278 12.32 8.39 11.45
N GLY A 279 11.82 8.19 12.67
CA GLY A 279 12.46 8.61 13.92
C GLY A 279 13.63 7.71 14.32
N GLU A 280 13.55 6.43 13.97
CA GLU A 280 14.57 5.42 14.29
C GLU A 280 15.88 5.62 13.51
N GLN A 281 17.00 5.70 14.25
CA GLN A 281 18.31 6.00 13.64
C GLN A 281 18.73 4.95 12.60
N HIS A 282 18.53 3.65 12.89
CA HIS A 282 18.91 2.57 11.99
C HIS A 282 18.18 2.63 10.63
N ASN A 283 16.92 3.12 10.60
CA ASN A 283 16.20 3.29 9.35
C ASN A 283 16.76 4.46 8.53
N LYS A 284 17.11 5.57 9.20
CA LYS A 284 17.81 6.70 8.55
C LYS A 284 19.14 6.26 7.95
N ASP A 285 19.91 5.45 8.67
CA ASP A 285 21.20 4.93 8.19
C ASP A 285 21.03 4.07 6.93
N VAL A 286 20.01 3.20 6.90
CA VAL A 286 19.68 2.40 5.70
C VAL A 286 19.24 3.29 4.53
N ILE A 287 18.41 4.30 4.77
CA ILE A 287 17.98 5.26 3.74
C ILE A 287 19.21 5.99 3.17
N ASN A 288 20.10 6.48 4.04
CA ASN A 288 21.30 7.19 3.61
C ASN A 288 22.23 6.28 2.81
N ALA A 289 22.46 5.04 3.25
CA ALA A 289 23.28 4.08 2.50
C ALA A 289 22.68 3.73 1.12
N LEU A 290 21.35 3.70 1.02
CA LEU A 290 20.65 3.55 -0.27
C LEU A 290 20.87 4.76 -1.18
N LEU A 291 20.80 5.98 -0.66
CA LEU A 291 21.10 7.20 -1.41
C LEU A 291 22.56 7.25 -1.86
N GLU A 292 23.51 6.91 -0.99
CA GLU A 292 24.95 6.81 -1.28
C GLU A 292 25.27 5.76 -2.35
N SER A 293 24.41 4.75 -2.50
CA SER A 293 24.52 3.77 -3.59
C SER A 293 24.17 4.34 -4.97
N GLY A 294 23.72 5.60 -5.03
CA GLY A 294 23.41 6.35 -6.25
C GLY A 294 21.95 6.31 -6.68
N ILE A 295 21.02 5.98 -5.77
CA ILE A 295 19.59 5.99 -6.08
C ILE A 295 19.11 7.43 -6.19
N THR A 296 18.38 7.74 -7.25
CA THR A 296 17.90 9.08 -7.59
C THR A 296 16.51 9.06 -8.21
N TRP A 297 15.83 10.19 -8.14
CA TRP A 297 14.52 10.45 -8.75
C TRP A 297 14.36 11.94 -9.04
N PRO A 298 13.45 12.32 -9.94
CA PRO A 298 13.05 13.72 -10.10
C PRO A 298 12.36 14.22 -8.82
N GLU A 299 12.83 15.34 -8.29
CA GLU A 299 12.19 16.02 -7.16
C GLU A 299 11.23 17.10 -7.64
N THR A 300 10.27 17.43 -6.79
CA THR A 300 9.34 18.55 -6.99
C THR A 300 9.24 19.35 -5.70
N ASP A 301 8.69 20.56 -5.77
CA ASP A 301 8.42 21.38 -4.58
C ASP A 301 7.27 20.81 -3.71
N GLY A 302 6.71 19.66 -4.10
CA GLY A 302 5.58 19.00 -3.43
C GLY A 302 4.26 19.71 -3.71
N LYS A 303 3.21 19.29 -3.01
CA LYS A 303 2.05 20.17 -2.83
C LYS A 303 2.56 21.27 -1.92
N GLN A 304 2.78 22.45 -2.50
CA GLN A 304 2.88 23.65 -1.68
C GLN A 304 1.73 23.57 -0.67
N ARG A 305 2.02 23.76 0.64
CA ARG A 305 1.00 24.32 1.51
C ARG A 305 0.43 25.46 0.69
N ALA A 306 -0.85 25.40 0.37
CA ALA A 306 -1.49 26.53 -0.25
C ALA A 306 -1.14 27.76 0.59
N VAL A 307 -0.23 28.59 0.08
CA VAL A 307 0.09 29.88 0.67
C VAL A 307 -0.59 30.84 -0.26
N GLY A 308 -1.71 31.38 0.20
CA GLY A 308 -2.53 32.27 -0.59
C GLY A 308 -3.76 32.70 0.19
N ASN A 309 -4.37 33.76 -0.26
CA ASN A 309 -5.51 34.39 0.43
C ASN A 309 -6.80 33.55 0.36
N LEU A 310 -6.77 32.38 -0.31
CA LEU A 310 -7.94 31.56 -0.61
C LEU A 310 -8.05 30.27 0.22
N ILE A 311 -7.20 30.10 1.24
CA ILE A 311 -7.25 28.93 2.12
C ILE A 311 -8.64 28.74 2.73
N GLY A 312 -9.20 27.55 2.56
CA GLY A 312 -10.50 27.17 3.12
C GLY A 312 -11.72 27.70 2.33
N LYS A 313 -11.49 28.41 1.22
CA LYS A 313 -12.54 28.93 0.34
C LYS A 313 -12.94 27.93 -0.73
N THR A 314 -14.23 27.77 -0.98
CA THR A 314 -14.78 26.89 -2.02
C THR A 314 -15.31 27.68 -3.20
N PHE A 315 -14.82 27.36 -4.40
CA PHE A 315 -15.15 28.01 -5.66
C PHE A 315 -15.99 27.08 -6.56
N VAL A 316 -16.88 27.66 -7.37
CA VAL A 316 -17.54 26.94 -8.48
C VAL A 316 -17.33 27.73 -9.76
N LEU A 317 -16.75 27.10 -10.77
CA LEU A 317 -16.59 27.68 -12.10
C LEU A 317 -17.83 27.37 -12.95
N THR A 318 -18.40 28.39 -13.59
CA THR A 318 -19.51 28.24 -14.54
C THR A 318 -19.37 29.22 -15.71
N GLY A 319 -19.93 28.88 -16.87
CA GLY A 319 -19.71 29.61 -18.13
C GLY A 319 -18.29 29.46 -18.69
N THR A 320 -18.00 30.21 -19.76
CA THR A 320 -16.71 30.28 -20.47
C THR A 320 -15.99 31.57 -20.08
N LEU A 321 -14.76 31.46 -19.59
CA LEU A 321 -13.98 32.62 -19.16
C LEU A 321 -13.25 33.27 -20.38
N PRO A 322 -13.06 34.60 -20.41
CA PRO A 322 -12.51 35.32 -21.57
C PRO A 322 -11.06 34.97 -21.96
N ASN A 323 -10.16 34.82 -20.99
CA ASN A 323 -8.72 34.63 -21.22
C ASN A 323 -8.16 33.34 -20.60
N LEU A 324 -8.86 32.74 -19.62
CA LEU A 324 -8.44 31.51 -18.96
C LEU A 324 -9.28 30.32 -19.41
N SER A 325 -8.63 29.19 -19.64
CA SER A 325 -9.36 27.91 -19.66
C SER A 325 -9.86 27.58 -18.25
N ARG A 326 -10.94 26.78 -18.16
CA ARG A 326 -11.46 26.32 -16.86
C ARG A 326 -10.41 25.53 -16.06
N ASP A 327 -9.53 24.81 -16.75
CA ASP A 327 -8.49 24.02 -16.11
C ASP A 327 -7.37 24.92 -15.57
N GLU A 328 -6.95 25.96 -16.32
CA GLU A 328 -6.00 26.97 -15.83
C GLU A 328 -6.56 27.74 -14.64
N ALA A 329 -7.82 28.20 -14.71
CA ALA A 329 -8.47 28.89 -13.59
C ALA A 329 -8.57 28.00 -12.35
N LYS A 330 -8.86 26.70 -12.54
CA LYS A 330 -8.90 25.73 -11.45
C LYS A 330 -7.52 25.54 -10.83
N GLU A 331 -6.49 25.40 -11.65
CA GLU A 331 -5.11 25.25 -11.18
C GLU A 331 -4.63 26.48 -10.41
N MET A 332 -4.94 27.69 -10.87
CA MET A 332 -4.62 28.92 -10.15
C MET A 332 -5.31 29.01 -8.79
N ILE A 333 -6.61 28.67 -8.73
CA ILE A 333 -7.38 28.63 -7.47
C ILE A 333 -6.80 27.59 -6.49
N GLU A 334 -6.51 26.39 -6.98
CA GLU A 334 -5.95 25.30 -6.16
C GLU A 334 -4.53 25.64 -5.67
N THR A 335 -3.73 26.34 -6.48
CA THR A 335 -2.39 26.84 -6.11
C THR A 335 -2.46 27.90 -5.01
N ALA A 336 -3.43 28.81 -5.08
CA ALA A 336 -3.67 29.83 -4.05
C ALA A 336 -4.43 29.32 -2.81
N GLY A 337 -4.83 28.04 -2.78
CA GLY A 337 -5.45 27.39 -1.63
C GLY A 337 -6.95 27.24 -1.59
N GLY A 338 -7.63 27.68 -2.65
CA GLY A 338 -9.05 27.45 -2.82
C GLY A 338 -9.36 26.01 -3.27
N LYS A 339 -10.59 25.59 -3.05
CA LYS A 339 -11.12 24.30 -3.50
C LYS A 339 -12.16 24.50 -4.58
N VAL A 340 -12.00 23.89 -5.76
CA VAL A 340 -12.99 23.97 -6.83
C VAL A 340 -14.00 22.81 -6.75
N SER A 341 -15.29 23.14 -6.70
CA SER A 341 -16.42 22.20 -6.69
C SER A 341 -17.17 22.23 -8.02
N GLY A 342 -17.67 21.06 -8.46
CA GLY A 342 -18.49 20.94 -9.66
C GLY A 342 -19.95 21.39 -9.46
N SER A 343 -20.39 21.63 -8.23
CA SER A 343 -21.78 21.96 -7.90
C SER A 343 -21.90 23.12 -6.90
N VAL A 344 -22.91 23.97 -7.10
CA VAL A 344 -23.25 25.09 -6.20
C VAL A 344 -24.04 24.57 -5.01
N SER A 345 -23.57 24.91 -3.80
CA SER A 345 -24.17 24.55 -2.52
C SER A 345 -24.08 25.72 -1.53
N LYS A 346 -24.77 25.65 -0.40
CA LYS A 346 -24.63 26.65 0.70
C LYS A 346 -23.22 26.75 1.29
N LYS A 347 -22.34 25.79 1.00
CA LYS A 347 -20.93 25.79 1.45
C LYS A 347 -19.97 26.38 0.41
N THR A 348 -20.48 26.82 -0.73
CA THR A 348 -19.69 27.48 -1.77
C THR A 348 -19.48 28.94 -1.35
N ASP A 349 -18.23 29.40 -1.27
CA ASP A 349 -17.90 30.78 -0.93
C ASP A 349 -18.03 31.70 -2.15
N PHE A 350 -17.57 31.24 -3.32
CA PHE A 350 -17.51 32.04 -4.55
C PHE A 350 -17.98 31.25 -5.77
N VAL A 351 -18.68 31.91 -6.68
CA VAL A 351 -19.03 31.39 -8.00
C VAL A 351 -18.40 32.28 -9.06
N ILE A 352 -17.49 31.72 -9.87
CA ILE A 352 -16.88 32.46 -10.97
C ILE A 352 -17.73 32.20 -12.22
N ALA A 353 -18.35 33.27 -12.74
CA ALA A 353 -19.29 33.23 -13.84
C ALA A 353 -18.67 33.86 -15.10
N GLY A 354 -18.42 33.04 -16.11
CA GLY A 354 -18.09 33.46 -17.46
C GLY A 354 -19.33 33.67 -18.34
N SER A 355 -19.13 33.86 -19.65
CA SER A 355 -20.23 33.88 -20.61
C SER A 355 -21.00 32.54 -20.60
N GLU A 356 -22.32 32.58 -20.75
CA GLU A 356 -23.18 31.38 -20.72
C GLU A 356 -23.20 30.61 -19.38
N ALA A 357 -23.13 31.31 -18.25
CA ALA A 357 -23.06 30.73 -16.90
C ALA A 357 -24.25 29.85 -16.45
N GLY A 358 -25.38 29.86 -17.17
CA GLY A 358 -26.47 28.88 -17.08
C GLY A 358 -27.03 28.60 -15.68
N SER A 359 -27.54 27.38 -15.47
CA SER A 359 -28.28 26.97 -14.26
C SER A 359 -27.50 27.01 -12.94
N LYS A 360 -26.17 27.13 -12.99
CA LYS A 360 -25.33 27.31 -11.79
C LYS A 360 -25.31 28.76 -11.31
N LEU A 361 -25.43 29.72 -12.24
CA LEU A 361 -25.56 31.14 -11.89
C LEU A 361 -26.90 31.39 -11.18
N ASP A 362 -27.98 30.87 -11.74
CA ASP A 362 -29.33 31.00 -11.17
C ASP A 362 -29.37 30.43 -9.74
N LYS A 363 -28.80 29.24 -9.55
CA LYS A 363 -28.69 28.60 -8.23
C LYS A 363 -27.80 29.36 -7.25
N ALA A 364 -26.79 30.07 -7.72
CA ALA A 364 -25.93 30.91 -6.88
C ALA A 364 -26.67 32.16 -6.39
N GLN A 365 -27.48 32.77 -7.27
CA GLN A 365 -28.33 33.91 -6.93
C GLN A 365 -29.44 33.53 -5.94
N GLU A 366 -30.09 32.38 -6.13
CA GLU A 366 -31.10 31.85 -5.18
C GLU A 366 -30.54 31.60 -3.77
N LEU A 367 -29.25 31.27 -3.69
CA LEU A 367 -28.56 30.98 -2.43
C LEU A 367 -27.82 32.19 -1.86
N ASP A 368 -27.94 33.37 -2.49
CA ASP A 368 -27.29 34.63 -2.09
C ASP A 368 -25.76 34.50 -1.90
N LEU A 369 -25.11 33.81 -2.85
CA LEU A 369 -23.67 33.57 -2.83
C LEU A 369 -22.91 34.67 -3.58
N VAL A 370 -21.62 34.85 -3.27
CA VAL A 370 -20.76 35.83 -3.94
C VAL A 370 -20.43 35.35 -5.36
N ILE A 371 -20.79 36.15 -6.36
CA ILE A 371 -20.57 35.86 -7.78
C ILE A 371 -19.53 36.85 -8.32
N LEU A 372 -18.48 36.32 -8.96
CA LEU A 372 -17.38 37.08 -9.53
C LEU A 372 -17.17 36.71 -11.01
N ASP A 373 -16.55 37.58 -11.78
CA ASP A 373 -16.09 37.30 -13.14
C ASP A 373 -14.59 36.91 -13.14
N GLU A 374 -14.01 36.70 -14.33
CA GLU A 374 -12.59 36.36 -14.47
C GLU A 374 -11.66 37.44 -13.90
N ALA A 375 -12.03 38.73 -14.04
CA ALA A 375 -11.24 39.83 -13.50
C ALA A 375 -11.25 39.82 -11.97
N GLY A 376 -12.41 39.60 -11.35
CA GLY A 376 -12.52 39.45 -9.90
C GLY A 376 -11.79 38.22 -9.36
N LEU A 377 -11.69 37.13 -10.15
CA LEU A 377 -10.84 35.99 -9.81
C LEU A 377 -9.36 36.37 -9.80
N LEU A 378 -8.88 37.10 -10.80
CA LEU A 378 -7.49 37.54 -10.88
C LEU A 378 -7.12 38.53 -9.76
N GLU A 379 -8.04 39.42 -9.37
CA GLU A 379 -7.84 40.31 -8.22
C GLU A 379 -7.74 39.55 -6.88
N LEU A 380 -8.47 38.45 -6.73
CA LEU A 380 -8.38 37.59 -5.54
C LEU A 380 -7.09 36.76 -5.47
N LEU A 381 -6.44 36.56 -6.62
CA LEU A 381 -5.21 35.77 -6.76
C LEU A 381 -3.94 36.63 -6.76
N ALA A 382 -4.07 37.95 -6.89
CA ALA A 382 -3.00 38.94 -6.74
C ALA A 382 -2.68 39.19 -5.25
#